data_AF-A0A4V2W5Z1-F1
#
_entry.id   AF-A0A4V2W5Z1-F1
#
_cell.length_a   1.000
_cell.length_b   1.000
_cell.length_c   1.000
_cell.angle_alpha   90.00
_cell.angle_beta   90.00
_cell.angle_gamma   90.00
#
_symmetry.space_group_name_H-M   'P 1'
#
loop_
_entity.id
_entity.type
_entity.pdbx_description
1 polymer ?
#
loop_
_entity_poly.entity_id
_entity_poly.type
_entity_poly.pdbx_seq_one_letter_code
_entity_poly.pdbx_strand_id
1 'polypeptide(L)'
;MDLTHDQICQDMIHSSIQDIKDFRRKTKFICILLALLCVFIFSKTDINIFGFSLHYNLGLGWIGLIIAFVLVIFIIIGYNVCLSFHELTVSNHILSLVNEKCDPLRANYVYTQLIKQKVLNEENICMDLISVLQLQNHQERIRDLLNQYPNAGTKNNHRIVAEFELLSEEEKIKRHEEFYQQNIAIIESMQLKNKKADSKSFELVKKSHLAQYLMYQKDYLKAIELLQELASLSPVYQVISALKMGKCYMALNDNERAIKNFEYVINHGNTMYAVIEAKELMKKLEEKKDEC
;
A
#
# COMPACT_ATOMS: atom_id res chain seq x y z
N MET A 1 -20.50 -15.67 -10.21
CA MET A 1 -20.35 -14.62 -9.18
C MET A 1 -19.92 -15.36 -7.92
N ASP A 2 -18.62 -15.38 -7.64
CA ASP A 2 -18.00 -16.31 -6.69
C ASP A 2 -18.20 -15.87 -5.23
N LEU A 3 -19.20 -16.48 -4.59
CA LEU A 3 -19.49 -16.36 -3.14
C LEU A 3 -18.27 -16.61 -2.25
N THR A 4 -17.28 -17.36 -2.72
CA THR A 4 -16.06 -17.71 -1.98
C THR A 4 -15.14 -16.51 -1.75
N HIS A 5 -15.00 -15.60 -2.72
CA HIS A 5 -14.11 -14.45 -2.58
C HIS A 5 -14.68 -13.36 -1.65
N ASP A 6 -16.01 -13.25 -1.55
CA ASP A 6 -16.65 -12.27 -0.66
C ASP A 6 -16.48 -12.71 0.79
N GLN A 7 -16.64 -14.01 1.03
CA GLN A 7 -16.41 -14.62 2.32
C GLN A 7 -14.96 -14.38 2.80
N ILE A 8 -13.97 -14.61 1.94
CA ILE A 8 -12.54 -14.38 2.27
C ILE A 8 -12.28 -12.92 2.67
N CYS A 9 -12.82 -11.96 1.93
CA CYS A 9 -12.65 -10.54 2.23
C CYS A 9 -13.32 -10.16 3.56
N GLN A 10 -14.52 -10.68 3.82
CA GLN A 10 -15.27 -10.43 5.06
C GLN A 10 -14.59 -11.06 6.27
N ASP A 11 -14.11 -12.29 6.15
CA ASP A 11 -13.38 -12.99 7.21
C ASP A 11 -12.07 -12.27 7.54
N MET A 12 -11.37 -11.76 6.52
CA MET A 12 -10.17 -10.95 6.70
C MET A 12 -10.46 -9.65 7.45
N ILE A 13 -11.53 -8.94 7.07
CA ILE A 13 -11.97 -7.72 7.78
C ILE A 13 -12.28 -8.06 9.24
N HIS A 14 -13.08 -9.10 9.47
CA HIS A 14 -13.51 -9.49 10.82
C HIS A 14 -12.34 -9.88 11.71
N SER A 15 -11.46 -10.76 11.21
CA SER A 15 -10.26 -11.22 11.94
C SER A 15 -9.33 -10.05 12.29
N SER A 16 -9.08 -9.16 11.34
CA SER A 16 -8.21 -7.98 11.55
C SER A 16 -8.76 -7.02 12.60
N ILE A 17 -10.07 -6.77 12.58
CA ILE A 17 -10.75 -5.94 13.58
C ILE A 17 -10.65 -6.59 14.96
N GLN A 18 -10.85 -7.90 15.03
CA GLN A 18 -10.85 -8.64 16.29
C GLN A 18 -9.44 -8.65 16.92
N ASP A 19 -8.39 -8.86 16.12
CA ASP A 19 -7.01 -8.88 16.61
C ASP A 19 -6.60 -7.53 17.25
N ILE A 20 -6.88 -6.40 16.57
CA ILE A 20 -6.58 -5.07 17.12
C ILE A 20 -7.42 -4.79 18.38
N LYS A 21 -8.69 -5.17 18.40
CA LYS A 21 -9.54 -5.00 19.60
C LYS A 21 -9.00 -5.79 20.79
N ASP A 22 -8.60 -7.04 20.55
CA ASP A 22 -8.06 -7.91 21.59
C ASP A 22 -6.70 -7.42 22.09
N PHE A 23 -5.83 -6.96 21.20
CA PHE A 23 -4.57 -6.31 21.58
C PHE A 23 -4.82 -5.06 22.42
N ARG A 24 -5.65 -4.12 21.95
CA ARG A 24 -5.99 -2.90 22.71
C ARG A 24 -6.55 -3.22 24.09
N ARG A 25 -7.43 -4.24 24.20
CA ARG A 25 -8.01 -4.68 25.47
C ARG A 25 -6.95 -5.24 26.41
N LYS A 26 -6.12 -6.19 25.95
CA LYS A 26 -5.06 -6.82 26.76
C LYS A 26 -4.05 -5.79 27.23
N THR A 27 -3.57 -4.94 26.33
CA THR A 27 -2.55 -3.93 26.65
C THR A 27 -3.10 -2.86 27.60
N LYS A 28 -4.37 -2.41 27.42
CA LYS A 28 -5.02 -1.50 28.37
C LYS A 28 -5.17 -2.13 29.76
N PHE A 29 -5.54 -3.42 29.83
CA PHE A 29 -5.63 -4.14 31.10
C PHE A 29 -4.28 -4.22 31.82
N ILE A 30 -3.20 -4.54 31.09
CA ILE A 30 -1.84 -4.56 31.63
C ILE A 30 -1.43 -3.18 32.16
N CYS A 31 -1.69 -2.10 31.40
CA CYS A 31 -1.37 -0.74 31.84
C CYS A 31 -2.15 -0.33 33.10
N ILE A 32 -3.44 -0.67 33.21
CA ILE A 32 -4.23 -0.42 34.42
C ILE A 32 -3.64 -1.20 35.60
N LEU A 33 -3.27 -2.47 35.39
CA LEU A 33 -2.72 -3.32 36.45
C LEU A 33 -1.35 -2.81 36.93
N LEU A 34 -0.50 -2.34 36.01
CA LEU A 34 0.76 -1.68 36.34
C LEU A 34 0.55 -0.36 37.09
N ALA A 35 -0.41 0.46 36.67
CA ALA A 35 -0.75 1.71 37.37
C ALA A 35 -1.27 1.44 38.79
N LEU A 36 -2.14 0.45 38.96
CA LEU A 36 -2.64 0.02 40.28
C LEU A 36 -1.52 -0.55 41.14
N LEU A 37 -0.60 -1.33 40.58
CA LEU A 37 0.58 -1.84 41.29
C LEU A 37 1.48 -0.69 41.77
N CYS A 38 1.70 0.34 40.94
CA CYS A 38 2.42 1.55 41.35
C CYS A 38 1.70 2.23 42.51
N VAL A 39 0.39 2.46 42.41
CA VAL A 39 -0.40 3.07 43.50
C VAL A 39 -0.31 2.22 44.77
N PHE A 40 -0.39 0.89 44.68
CA PHE A 40 -0.29 -0.02 45.82
C PHE A 40 1.08 0.06 46.51
N ILE A 41 2.17 -0.01 45.73
CA ILE A 41 3.56 0.08 46.25
C ILE A 41 3.80 1.40 47.00
N PHE A 42 3.20 2.50 46.52
CA PHE A 42 3.34 3.82 47.13
C PHE A 42 2.19 4.18 48.09
N SER A 43 1.22 3.28 48.29
CA SER A 43 0.14 3.46 49.26
C SER A 43 0.60 3.04 50.64
N LYS A 44 0.21 3.82 51.66
CA LYS A 44 0.50 3.52 53.04
C LYS A 44 -0.51 2.48 53.54
N THR A 45 -0.08 1.23 53.74
CA THR A 45 -0.90 0.19 54.38
C THR A 45 -0.60 0.11 55.87
N ASP A 46 -1.54 0.55 56.70
CA ASP A 46 -1.51 0.31 58.15
C ASP A 46 -2.09 -1.09 58.43
N ILE A 47 -1.23 -2.06 58.75
CA ILE A 47 -1.65 -3.40 59.17
C ILE A 47 -1.52 -3.49 60.69
N ASN A 48 -2.65 -3.60 61.40
CA ASN A 48 -2.70 -3.83 62.84
C ASN A 48 -2.89 -5.32 63.13
N ILE A 49 -1.85 -5.97 63.65
CA ILE A 49 -1.90 -7.36 64.11
C ILE A 49 -1.43 -7.37 65.59
N PHE A 50 -2.26 -7.92 66.48
CA PHE A 50 -1.95 -8.11 67.91
C PHE A 50 -1.46 -6.85 68.66
N GLY A 51 -2.09 -5.70 68.45
CA GLY A 51 -1.77 -4.47 69.21
C GLY A 51 -0.38 -3.87 68.91
N PHE A 52 0.38 -4.47 68.00
CA PHE A 52 1.57 -3.89 67.40
C PHE A 52 1.18 -3.21 66.10
N SER A 53 1.25 -1.88 66.09
CA SER A 53 1.13 -1.12 64.86
C SER A 53 2.45 -1.22 64.09
N LEU A 54 2.52 -2.12 63.11
CA LEU A 54 3.67 -2.18 62.22
C LEU A 54 3.47 -1.11 61.14
N HIS A 55 4.05 0.08 61.38
CA HIS A 55 4.09 1.13 60.37
C HIS A 55 5.04 0.72 59.25
N TYR A 56 4.52 0.11 58.18
CA TYR A 56 5.29 -0.10 56.95
C TYR A 56 5.44 1.24 56.23
N ASN A 57 6.40 2.05 56.68
CA ASN A 57 6.85 3.23 55.95
C ASN A 57 7.81 2.77 54.85
N LEU A 58 7.29 2.35 53.69
CA LEU A 58 8.02 2.54 52.43
C LEU A 58 8.01 4.04 52.14
N GLY A 59 8.81 4.76 52.93
CA GLY A 59 8.83 6.20 53.00
C GLY A 59 9.39 6.79 51.72
N LEU A 60 8.52 7.25 50.85
CA LEU A 60 8.82 8.29 49.89
C LEU A 60 7.61 9.20 49.87
N GLY A 61 7.67 10.34 50.58
CA GLY A 61 6.61 11.36 50.60
C GLY A 61 6.36 11.96 49.21
N TRP A 62 6.40 13.29 49.07
CA TRP A 62 6.22 13.95 47.77
C TRP A 62 7.15 13.41 46.66
N ILE A 63 8.35 12.93 47.01
CA ILE A 63 9.30 12.29 46.09
C ILE A 63 8.76 10.98 45.51
N GLY A 64 8.03 10.18 46.28
CA GLY A 64 7.44 8.91 45.82
C GLY A 64 6.30 9.14 44.85
N LEU A 65 5.48 10.17 45.11
CA LEU A 65 4.45 10.63 44.18
C LEU A 65 5.04 11.12 42.85
N ILE A 66 6.16 11.86 42.90
CA ILE A 66 6.87 12.30 41.68
C ILE A 66 7.39 11.09 40.89
N ILE A 67 8.02 10.12 41.56
CA ILE A 67 8.52 8.89 40.91
C ILE A 67 7.37 8.08 40.31
N ALA A 68 6.26 7.91 41.03
CA ALA A 68 5.07 7.22 40.54
C ALA A 68 4.46 7.93 39.32
N PHE A 69 4.37 9.25 39.35
CA PHE A 69 3.87 10.05 38.22
C PHE A 69 4.77 9.89 36.98
N VAL A 70 6.08 9.94 37.16
CA VAL A 70 7.05 9.71 36.08
C VAL A 70 6.93 8.29 35.53
N LEU A 71 6.77 7.27 36.38
CA LEU A 71 6.56 5.88 35.96
C LEU A 71 5.26 5.71 35.16
N VAL A 72 4.16 6.34 35.58
CA VAL A 72 2.90 6.32 34.84
C VAL A 72 3.06 6.97 33.46
N ILE A 73 3.80 8.08 33.35
CA ILE A 73 4.12 8.69 32.06
C ILE A 73 4.91 7.72 31.18
N PHE A 74 5.94 7.06 31.71
CA PHE A 74 6.70 6.07 30.96
C PHE A 74 5.84 4.87 30.52
N ILE A 75 4.90 4.41 31.36
CA ILE A 75 3.95 3.34 31.00
C ILE A 75 3.04 3.81 29.86
N ILE A 76 2.55 5.05 29.88
CA ILE A 76 1.70 5.61 28.81
C ILE A 76 2.50 5.76 27.51
N ILE A 77 3.73 6.27 27.57
CA ILE A 77 4.61 6.38 26.41
C ILE A 77 4.91 4.99 25.84
N GLY A 78 5.31 4.03 26.69
CA GLY A 78 5.57 2.65 26.30
C GLY A 78 4.35 1.98 25.68
N TYR A 79 3.17 2.19 26.25
CA TYR A 79 1.89 1.73 25.69
C TYR A 79 1.68 2.26 24.27
N ASN A 80 1.84 3.57 24.07
CA ASN A 80 1.65 4.20 22.77
C ASN A 80 2.68 3.69 21.74
N VAL A 81 3.94 3.51 22.14
CA VAL A 81 4.98 2.96 21.26
C VAL A 81 4.67 1.51 20.88
N CYS A 82 4.30 0.66 21.84
CA CYS A 82 3.92 -0.72 21.56
C CYS A 82 2.66 -0.81 20.69
N LEU A 83 1.68 0.07 20.91
CA LEU A 83 0.47 0.14 20.09
C LEU A 83 0.81 0.54 18.66
N SER A 84 1.62 1.59 18.46
CA SER A 84 2.04 2.02 17.14
C SER A 84 2.85 0.94 16.40
N PHE A 85 3.73 0.22 17.10
CA PHE A 85 4.48 -0.88 16.48
C PHE A 85 3.60 -2.07 16.10
N HIS A 86 2.63 -2.42 16.96
CA HIS A 86 1.68 -3.49 16.67
C HIS A 86 0.74 -3.11 15.51
N GLU A 87 0.20 -1.89 15.51
CA GLU A 87 -0.64 -1.38 14.42
C GLU A 87 0.12 -1.37 13.09
N LEU A 88 1.41 -1.01 13.08
CA LEU A 88 2.25 -1.10 11.89
C LEU A 88 2.44 -2.54 11.41
N THR A 89 2.68 -3.47 12.35
CA THR A 89 2.88 -4.89 12.03
C THR A 89 1.61 -5.52 11.46
N VAL A 90 0.46 -5.26 12.08
CA VAL A 90 -0.85 -5.71 11.63
C VAL A 90 -1.18 -5.07 10.28
N SER A 91 -0.93 -3.77 10.10
CA SER A 91 -1.11 -3.08 8.82
C SER A 91 -0.31 -3.74 7.70
N ASN A 92 0.98 -4.03 7.92
CA ASN A 92 1.81 -4.70 6.92
C ASN A 92 1.31 -6.11 6.59
N HIS A 93 0.86 -6.86 7.60
CA HIS A 93 0.31 -8.19 7.39
C HIS A 93 -1.00 -8.16 6.59
N ILE A 94 -1.90 -7.23 6.93
CA ILE A 94 -3.14 -6.98 6.20
C ILE A 94 -2.85 -6.60 4.77
N LEU A 95 -1.91 -5.69 4.51
CA LEU A 95 -1.51 -5.32 3.15
C LEU A 95 -1.05 -6.55 2.35
N SER A 96 -0.20 -7.40 2.92
CA SER A 96 0.25 -8.64 2.28
C SER A 96 -0.94 -9.53 1.94
N LEU A 97 -1.86 -9.75 2.90
CA LEU A 97 -3.04 -10.58 2.71
C LEU A 97 -4.01 -10.02 1.66
N VAL A 98 -4.23 -8.70 1.66
CA VAL A 98 -5.08 -8.04 0.65
C VAL A 98 -4.45 -8.20 -0.73
N ASN A 99 -3.14 -7.99 -0.87
CA ASN A 99 -2.44 -8.13 -2.14
C ASN A 99 -2.37 -9.60 -2.63
N GLU A 100 -2.31 -10.57 -1.71
CA GLU A 100 -2.22 -12.00 -2.05
C GLU A 100 -3.60 -12.64 -2.31
N LYS A 101 -4.63 -12.22 -1.58
CA LYS A 101 -5.91 -12.96 -1.51
C LYS A 101 -7.14 -12.18 -1.95
N CYS A 102 -7.08 -10.85 -1.98
CA CYS A 102 -8.23 -10.05 -2.42
C CYS A 102 -8.11 -9.74 -3.91
N ASP A 103 -9.23 -9.86 -4.61
CA ASP A 103 -9.41 -9.24 -5.92
C ASP A 103 -9.12 -7.73 -5.80
N PRO A 104 -8.30 -7.13 -6.68
CA PRO A 104 -8.08 -5.68 -6.73
C PRO A 104 -9.36 -4.85 -6.70
N LEU A 105 -10.48 -5.33 -7.23
CA LEU A 105 -11.79 -4.66 -7.16
C LEU A 105 -12.36 -4.53 -5.75
N ARG A 106 -12.03 -5.50 -4.90
CA ARG A 106 -12.50 -5.59 -3.52
C ARG A 106 -11.49 -5.02 -2.55
N ALA A 107 -10.21 -4.93 -2.94
CA ALA A 107 -9.16 -4.34 -2.13
C ALA A 107 -9.51 -2.92 -1.66
N ASN A 108 -10.05 -2.06 -2.53
CA ASN A 108 -10.51 -0.72 -2.15
C ASN A 108 -11.64 -0.77 -1.10
N TYR A 109 -12.62 -1.66 -1.27
CA TYR A 109 -13.67 -1.87 -0.28
C TYR A 109 -13.10 -2.33 1.07
N VAL A 110 -12.20 -3.31 1.06
CA VAL A 110 -11.54 -3.81 2.27
C VAL A 110 -10.77 -2.69 2.98
N TYR A 111 -9.91 -1.94 2.26
CA TYR A 111 -9.20 -0.81 2.83
C TYR A 111 -10.16 0.24 3.39
N THR A 112 -11.23 0.58 2.66
CA THR A 112 -12.25 1.53 3.12
C THR A 112 -12.90 1.06 4.43
N GLN A 113 -13.25 -0.21 4.57
CA GLN A 113 -13.83 -0.74 5.81
C GLN A 113 -12.83 -0.72 6.96
N LEU A 114 -11.58 -1.11 6.72
CA LEU A 114 -10.53 -1.13 7.74
C LEU A 114 -10.14 0.29 8.19
N ILE A 115 -10.14 1.27 7.29
CA ILE A 115 -9.98 2.70 7.63
C ILE A 115 -11.16 3.17 8.49
N LYS A 116 -12.41 2.91 8.06
CA LYS A 116 -13.62 3.28 8.83
C LYS A 116 -13.62 2.71 10.24
N GLN A 117 -13.08 1.50 10.41
CA GLN A 117 -12.98 0.81 11.70
C GLN A 117 -11.73 1.19 12.50
N LYS A 118 -10.91 2.14 12.02
CA LYS A 118 -9.66 2.60 12.66
C LYS A 118 -8.66 1.46 12.91
N VAL A 119 -8.64 0.48 12.01
CA VAL A 119 -7.65 -0.59 11.93
C VAL A 119 -6.44 -0.09 11.14
N LEU A 120 -6.70 0.52 9.99
CA LEU A 120 -5.67 1.13 9.14
C LEU A 120 -5.73 2.65 9.23
N ASN A 121 -4.57 3.30 9.14
CA ASN A 121 -4.45 4.73 8.97
C ASN A 121 -4.30 5.03 7.47
N GLU A 122 -5.20 5.85 6.92
CA GLU A 122 -5.23 6.18 5.49
C GLU A 122 -3.94 6.86 5.01
N GLU A 123 -3.30 7.68 5.84
CA GLU A 123 -2.00 8.29 5.50
C GLU A 123 -0.91 7.22 5.31
N ASN A 124 -0.88 6.22 6.19
CA ASN A 124 0.13 5.16 6.18
C ASN A 124 -0.02 4.23 4.99
N ILE A 125 -1.25 3.99 4.51
CA ILE A 125 -1.54 3.09 3.39
C ILE A 125 -1.83 3.85 2.08
N CYS A 126 -1.63 5.17 2.07
CA CYS A 126 -2.07 6.05 0.97
C CYS A 126 -1.55 5.56 -0.39
N MET A 127 -0.31 5.07 -0.47
CA MET A 127 0.27 4.62 -1.74
C MET A 127 -0.27 3.28 -2.22
N ASP A 128 -0.53 2.33 -1.31
CA ASP A 128 -1.19 1.07 -1.66
C ASP A 128 -2.63 1.32 -2.09
N LEU A 129 -3.32 2.23 -1.40
CA LEU A 129 -4.67 2.66 -1.76
C LEU A 129 -4.69 3.34 -3.13
N ILE A 130 -3.77 4.27 -3.41
CA ILE A 130 -3.61 4.90 -4.73
C ILE A 130 -3.37 3.84 -5.81
N SER A 131 -2.49 2.86 -5.56
CA SER A 131 -2.18 1.80 -6.53
C SER A 131 -3.42 0.96 -6.86
N VAL A 132 -4.22 0.61 -5.85
CA VAL A 132 -5.51 -0.09 -6.06
C VAL A 132 -6.51 0.81 -6.79
N LEU A 133 -6.62 2.08 -6.43
CA LEU A 133 -7.54 3.02 -7.07
C LEU A 133 -7.17 3.28 -8.55
N GLN A 134 -5.88 3.25 -8.89
CA GLN A 134 -5.40 3.32 -10.27
C GLN A 134 -5.90 2.09 -11.07
N LEU A 135 -5.80 0.89 -10.47
CA LEU A 135 -6.38 -0.34 -11.04
C LEU A 135 -7.91 -0.35 -11.08
N GLN A 136 -8.58 0.66 -10.54
CA GLN A 136 -10.03 0.82 -10.59
C GLN A 136 -10.45 2.09 -11.34
N ASN A 137 -9.48 2.84 -11.90
CA ASN A 137 -9.69 4.14 -12.55
C ASN A 137 -10.47 5.17 -11.71
N HIS A 138 -10.26 5.18 -10.39
CA HIS A 138 -10.89 6.13 -9.46
C HIS A 138 -10.09 7.45 -9.34
N GLN A 139 -9.99 8.18 -10.45
CA GLN A 139 -9.13 9.37 -10.57
C GLN A 139 -9.43 10.47 -9.55
N GLU A 140 -10.70 10.76 -9.27
CA GLU A 140 -11.09 11.78 -8.28
C GLU A 140 -10.62 11.42 -6.87
N ARG A 141 -10.80 10.16 -6.46
CA ARG A 141 -10.35 9.71 -5.13
C ARG A 141 -8.83 9.75 -5.00
N ILE A 142 -8.10 9.42 -6.07
CA ILE A 142 -6.64 9.55 -6.09
C ILE A 142 -6.24 11.03 -5.90
N ARG A 143 -6.92 11.95 -6.61
CA ARG A 143 -6.67 13.39 -6.48
C ARG A 143 -6.92 13.89 -5.05
N ASP A 144 -8.02 13.45 -4.43
CA ASP A 144 -8.33 13.79 -3.03
C ASP A 144 -7.23 13.32 -2.07
N LEU A 145 -6.78 12.06 -2.22
CA LEU A 145 -5.71 11.49 -1.38
C LEU A 145 -4.39 12.25 -1.53
N LEU A 146 -4.01 12.58 -2.77
CA LEU A 146 -2.78 13.33 -3.06
C LEU A 146 -2.80 14.76 -2.49
N ASN A 147 -3.98 15.39 -2.43
CA ASN A 147 -4.19 16.71 -1.84
C ASN A 147 -4.21 16.65 -0.31
N GLN A 148 -4.89 15.64 0.25
CA GLN A 148 -5.00 15.46 1.70
C GLN A 148 -3.67 15.06 2.33
N TYR A 149 -2.84 14.28 1.61
CA TYR A 149 -1.56 13.77 2.07
C TYR A 149 -0.42 14.19 1.13
N PRO A 150 0.00 15.48 1.17
CA PRO A 150 0.98 16.03 0.21
C PRO A 150 2.36 15.37 0.30
N ASN A 151 2.71 14.81 1.47
CA ASN A 151 3.98 14.14 1.69
C ASN A 151 3.96 12.64 1.41
N ALA A 152 2.77 12.03 1.22
CA ALA A 152 2.64 10.60 0.98
C ALA A 152 3.34 10.22 -0.33
N GLY A 153 4.16 9.17 -0.26
CA GLY A 153 4.86 8.65 -1.42
C GLY A 153 5.85 9.60 -2.08
N THR A 154 6.26 10.72 -1.46
CA THR A 154 7.27 11.64 -2.02
C THR A 154 8.69 11.06 -2.01
N LYS A 155 8.96 10.13 -1.09
CA LYS A 155 10.25 9.43 -0.97
C LYS A 155 10.41 8.28 -1.94
N ASN A 156 9.31 7.85 -2.56
CA ASN A 156 9.25 6.77 -3.54
C ASN A 156 8.70 7.37 -4.85
N ASN A 157 8.97 6.79 -6.02
CA ASN A 157 8.50 7.38 -7.29
C ASN A 157 6.95 7.31 -7.47
N HIS A 158 6.24 6.61 -6.58
CA HIS A 158 4.79 6.37 -6.67
C HIS A 158 3.95 7.65 -6.78
N ARG A 159 4.29 8.74 -6.08
CA ARG A 159 3.50 9.99 -6.16
C ARG A 159 3.54 10.58 -7.57
N ILE A 160 4.73 10.66 -8.15
CA ILE A 160 4.92 11.20 -9.51
C ILE A 160 4.18 10.35 -10.52
N VAL A 161 4.24 9.02 -10.40
CA VAL A 161 3.45 8.09 -11.23
C VAL A 161 1.96 8.36 -11.10
N ALA A 162 1.44 8.52 -9.88
CA ALA A 162 0.03 8.81 -9.66
C ALA A 162 -0.42 10.15 -10.25
N GLU A 163 0.36 11.22 -10.04
CA GLU A 163 0.07 12.55 -10.59
C GLU A 163 0.09 12.55 -12.12
N PHE A 164 1.02 11.81 -12.73
CA PHE A 164 1.10 11.69 -14.18
C PHE A 164 -0.07 10.93 -14.79
N GLU A 165 -0.52 9.85 -14.15
CA GLU A 165 -1.68 9.08 -14.63
C GLU A 165 -3.00 9.86 -14.53
N LEU A 166 -3.07 10.89 -13.68
CA LEU A 166 -4.22 11.80 -13.56
C LEU A 166 -4.28 12.89 -14.65
N LEU A 167 -3.23 13.07 -15.43
CA LEU A 167 -3.18 14.06 -16.51
C LEU A 167 -4.06 13.63 -17.68
N SER A 168 -4.51 14.60 -18.49
CA SER A 168 -5.13 14.26 -19.79
C SER A 168 -4.10 13.61 -20.72
N GLU A 169 -4.55 12.85 -21.73
CA GLU A 169 -3.62 12.25 -22.69
C GLU A 169 -2.78 13.29 -23.43
N GLU A 170 -3.33 14.47 -23.74
CA GLU A 170 -2.57 15.58 -24.32
C GLU A 170 -1.50 16.12 -23.38
N GLU A 171 -1.79 16.20 -22.09
CA GLU A 171 -0.83 16.62 -21.07
C GLU A 171 0.26 15.57 -20.84
N LYS A 172 -0.10 14.27 -20.81
CA LYS A 172 0.87 13.18 -20.74
C LYS A 172 1.86 13.25 -21.90
N ILE A 173 1.37 13.48 -23.13
CA ILE A 173 2.23 13.67 -24.32
C ILE A 173 3.14 14.89 -24.17
N LYS A 174 2.69 15.99 -23.58
CA LYS A 174 3.54 17.19 -23.39
C LYS A 174 4.59 17.01 -22.29
N ARG A 175 4.28 16.25 -21.23
CA ARG A 175 5.10 16.18 -20.02
C ARG A 175 5.85 14.87 -19.83
N HIS A 176 5.71 13.90 -20.73
CA HIS A 176 6.33 12.57 -20.58
C HIS A 176 7.86 12.60 -20.39
N GLU A 177 8.57 13.54 -21.02
CA GLU A 177 10.02 13.69 -20.85
C GLU A 177 10.37 14.19 -19.45
N GLU A 178 9.72 15.28 -19.00
CA GLU A 178 9.85 15.80 -17.64
C GLU A 178 9.56 14.70 -16.60
N PHE A 179 8.46 13.98 -16.78
CA PHE A 179 8.04 12.86 -15.95
C PHE A 179 9.10 11.75 -15.91
N TYR A 180 9.62 11.35 -17.07
CA TYR A 180 10.63 10.29 -17.15
C TYR A 180 11.89 10.68 -16.39
N GLN A 181 12.39 11.90 -16.59
CA GLN A 181 13.60 12.39 -15.91
C GLN A 181 13.41 12.47 -14.39
N GLN A 182 12.27 12.98 -13.92
CA GLN A 182 11.97 13.05 -12.49
C GLN A 182 11.89 11.65 -11.85
N ASN A 183 11.23 10.70 -12.51
CA ASN A 183 11.14 9.32 -12.00
C ASN A 183 12.51 8.65 -11.90
N ILE A 184 13.33 8.75 -12.95
CA ILE A 184 14.66 8.13 -12.98
C ILE A 184 15.55 8.72 -11.87
N ALA A 185 15.53 10.04 -11.68
CA ALA A 185 16.29 10.68 -10.61
C ALA A 185 15.91 10.16 -9.21
N ILE A 186 14.62 9.93 -8.95
CA ILE A 186 14.16 9.34 -7.69
C ILE A 186 14.64 7.90 -7.55
N ILE A 187 14.46 7.08 -8.59
CA ILE A 187 14.87 5.66 -8.60
C ILE A 187 16.37 5.53 -8.32
N GLU A 188 17.19 6.37 -8.96
CA GLU A 188 18.64 6.40 -8.74
C GLU A 188 19.00 6.86 -7.32
N SER A 189 18.31 7.89 -6.80
CA SER A 189 18.48 8.31 -5.41
C SER A 189 18.15 7.19 -4.41
N MET A 190 17.09 6.42 -4.67
CA MET A 190 16.70 5.27 -3.85
C MET A 190 17.76 4.16 -3.94
N GLN A 191 18.26 3.85 -5.13
CA GLN A 191 19.31 2.86 -5.34
C GLN A 191 20.59 3.21 -4.58
N LEU A 192 21.00 4.49 -4.60
CA LEU A 192 22.19 4.97 -3.87
C LEU A 192 22.03 4.87 -2.35
N LYS A 193 20.83 5.16 -1.82
CA LYS A 193 20.53 5.08 -0.39
C LYS A 193 20.41 3.63 0.09
N ASN A 194 19.90 2.74 -0.76
CA ASN A 194 19.61 1.36 -0.39
C ASN A 194 20.70 0.39 -0.87
N LYS A 195 21.91 0.51 -0.28
CA LYS A 195 23.09 -0.31 -0.65
C LYS A 195 22.91 -1.83 -0.51
N LYS A 196 21.85 -2.29 0.16
CA LYS A 196 21.52 -3.72 0.34
C LYS A 196 20.43 -4.22 -0.61
N ALA A 197 19.73 -3.34 -1.32
CA ALA A 197 18.68 -3.73 -2.23
C ALA A 197 19.28 -4.27 -3.53
N ASP A 198 18.63 -5.30 -4.08
CA ASP A 198 19.04 -5.97 -5.31
C ASP A 198 19.09 -4.98 -6.48
N SER A 199 20.28 -4.74 -7.03
CA SER A 199 20.49 -3.82 -8.15
C SER A 199 19.65 -4.19 -9.38
N LYS A 200 19.31 -5.48 -9.52
CA LYS A 200 18.48 -5.99 -10.60
C LYS A 200 17.03 -5.48 -10.51
N SER A 201 16.48 -5.33 -9.30
CA SER A 201 15.12 -4.82 -9.10
C SER A 201 14.97 -3.38 -9.59
N PHE A 202 15.94 -2.51 -9.28
CA PHE A 202 15.97 -1.13 -9.76
C PHE A 202 16.16 -1.06 -11.29
N GLU A 203 16.98 -1.93 -11.86
CA GLU A 203 17.17 -2.00 -13.32
C GLU A 203 15.87 -2.35 -14.05
N LEU A 204 15.11 -3.33 -13.54
CA LEU A 204 13.80 -3.71 -14.10
C LEU A 204 12.81 -2.54 -14.08
N VAL A 205 12.75 -1.81 -12.96
CA VAL A 205 11.87 -0.62 -12.83
C VAL A 205 12.29 0.47 -13.83
N LYS A 206 13.59 0.75 -13.97
CA LYS A 206 14.10 1.71 -14.96
C LYS A 206 13.74 1.31 -16.39
N LYS A 207 13.90 0.04 -16.76
CA LYS A 207 13.50 -0.48 -18.08
C LYS A 207 12.00 -0.33 -18.34
N SER A 208 11.16 -0.60 -17.34
CA SER A 208 9.70 -0.42 -17.46
C SER A 208 9.31 1.04 -17.73
N HIS A 209 9.93 2.00 -17.04
CA HIS A 209 9.70 3.42 -17.28
C HIS A 209 10.29 3.89 -18.62
N LEU A 210 11.43 3.37 -19.05
CA LEU A 210 12.01 3.66 -20.37
C LEU A 210 11.08 3.16 -21.49
N ALA A 211 10.52 1.96 -21.37
CA ALA A 211 9.55 1.47 -22.33
C ALA A 211 8.32 2.38 -22.45
N GLN A 212 7.77 2.85 -21.31
CA GLN A 212 6.66 3.80 -21.31
C GLN A 212 7.04 5.14 -21.95
N TYR A 213 8.24 5.66 -21.68
CA TYR A 213 8.75 6.86 -22.32
C TYR A 213 8.84 6.72 -23.85
N LEU A 214 9.38 5.59 -24.33
CA LEU A 214 9.47 5.30 -25.77
C LEU A 214 8.11 5.19 -26.44
N MET A 215 7.09 4.67 -25.75
CA MET A 215 5.71 4.67 -26.24
C MET A 215 5.19 6.09 -26.47
N TYR A 216 5.45 7.03 -25.55
CA TYR A 216 5.06 8.44 -25.73
C TYR A 216 5.83 9.13 -26.85
N GLN A 217 7.10 8.76 -27.04
CA GLN A 217 7.93 9.20 -28.17
C GLN A 217 7.54 8.53 -29.50
N LYS A 218 6.57 7.61 -29.49
CA LYS A 218 6.13 6.81 -30.64
C LYS A 218 7.22 5.91 -31.23
N ASP A 219 8.28 5.63 -30.47
CA ASP A 219 9.30 4.63 -30.82
C ASP A 219 8.82 3.24 -30.39
N TYR A 220 7.72 2.78 -31.01
CA TYR A 220 7.00 1.59 -30.59
C TYR A 220 7.83 0.30 -30.74
N LEU A 221 8.72 0.24 -31.73
CA LEU A 221 9.56 -0.95 -31.96
C LEU A 221 10.56 -1.16 -30.81
N LYS A 222 11.26 -0.10 -30.38
CA LYS A 222 12.17 -0.18 -29.23
C LYS A 222 11.40 -0.39 -27.92
N ALA A 223 10.22 0.22 -27.79
CA ALA A 223 9.35 -0.05 -26.64
C ALA A 223 8.98 -1.54 -26.56
N ILE A 224 8.60 -2.16 -27.68
CA ILE A 224 8.29 -3.60 -27.74
C ILE A 224 9.50 -4.45 -27.34
N GLU A 225 10.70 -4.16 -27.84
CA GLU A 225 11.93 -4.89 -27.48
C GLU A 225 12.15 -4.91 -25.97
N LEU A 226 12.06 -3.75 -25.30
CA LEU A 226 12.20 -3.66 -23.85
C LEU A 226 11.07 -4.38 -23.10
N LEU A 227 9.83 -4.32 -23.60
CA LEU A 227 8.69 -4.98 -22.97
C LEU A 227 8.79 -6.51 -23.08
N GLN A 228 9.32 -7.03 -24.19
CA GLN A 228 9.61 -8.44 -24.38
C GLN A 228 10.72 -8.90 -23.42
N GLU A 229 11.80 -8.13 -23.30
CA GLU A 229 12.85 -8.40 -22.33
C GLU A 229 12.28 -8.47 -20.91
N LEU A 230 11.49 -7.48 -20.49
CA LEU A 230 10.84 -7.44 -19.18
C LEU A 230 9.93 -8.66 -18.94
N ALA A 231 9.11 -9.03 -19.94
CA ALA A 231 8.22 -10.19 -19.84
C ALA A 231 8.97 -11.52 -19.69
N SER A 232 10.17 -11.61 -20.28
CA SER A 232 11.03 -12.80 -20.17
C SER A 232 11.71 -12.93 -18.79
N LEU A 233 11.89 -11.81 -18.08
CA LEU A 233 12.66 -11.77 -16.84
C LEU A 233 11.84 -12.11 -15.59
N SER A 234 10.54 -11.85 -15.58
CA SER A 234 9.67 -12.18 -14.44
C SER A 234 8.20 -12.33 -14.86
N PRO A 235 7.49 -13.36 -14.34
CA PRO A 235 6.04 -13.52 -14.52
C PRO A 235 5.25 -12.26 -14.11
N VAL A 236 5.74 -11.50 -13.15
CA VAL A 236 5.10 -10.26 -12.66
C VAL A 236 4.94 -9.22 -13.78
N TYR A 237 5.86 -9.17 -14.73
CA TYR A 237 5.81 -8.20 -15.84
C TYR A 237 5.04 -8.69 -17.05
N GLN A 238 4.71 -9.99 -17.16
CA GLN A 238 4.14 -10.57 -18.38
C GLN A 238 2.83 -9.89 -18.80
N VAL A 239 1.89 -9.74 -17.87
CA VAL A 239 0.56 -9.16 -18.18
C VAL A 239 0.65 -7.68 -18.55
N ILE A 240 1.35 -6.87 -17.76
CA ILE A 240 1.49 -5.43 -18.05
C ILE A 240 2.29 -5.20 -19.34
N SER A 241 3.35 -5.98 -19.56
CA SER A 241 4.11 -5.92 -20.81
C SER A 241 3.24 -6.32 -22.00
N ALA A 242 2.43 -7.37 -21.90
CA ALA A 242 1.51 -7.78 -22.97
C ALA A 242 0.50 -6.68 -23.30
N LEU A 243 -0.11 -6.03 -22.29
CA LEU A 243 -1.02 -4.91 -22.52
C LEU A 243 -0.33 -3.76 -23.27
N LYS A 244 0.86 -3.36 -22.82
CA LYS A 244 1.63 -2.28 -23.46
C LYS A 244 2.09 -2.65 -24.87
N MET A 245 2.54 -3.89 -25.10
CA MET A 245 2.89 -4.39 -26.43
C MET A 245 1.68 -4.41 -27.35
N GLY A 246 0.50 -4.81 -26.86
CA GLY A 246 -0.75 -4.75 -27.63
C GLY A 246 -1.07 -3.33 -28.10
N LYS A 247 -0.92 -2.32 -27.23
CA LYS A 247 -1.05 -0.91 -27.60
C LYS A 247 -0.04 -0.47 -28.65
N CYS A 248 1.23 -0.88 -28.51
CA CYS A 248 2.27 -0.60 -29.50
C CYS A 248 1.96 -1.22 -30.87
N TYR A 249 1.56 -2.51 -30.90
CA TYR A 249 1.19 -3.20 -32.13
C TYR A 249 -0.03 -2.56 -32.79
N MET A 250 -1.04 -2.19 -32.01
CA MET A 250 -2.20 -1.45 -32.50
C MET A 250 -1.79 -0.10 -33.12
N ALA A 251 -0.87 0.64 -32.51
CA ALA A 251 -0.36 1.90 -33.05
C ALA A 251 0.48 1.72 -34.33
N LEU A 252 1.07 0.54 -34.52
CA LEU A 252 1.77 0.12 -35.73
C LEU A 252 0.85 -0.51 -36.79
N ASN A 253 -0.47 -0.55 -36.54
CA ASN A 253 -1.48 -1.25 -37.36
C ASN A 253 -1.25 -2.76 -37.52
N ASP A 254 -0.50 -3.37 -36.61
CA ASP A 254 -0.35 -4.82 -36.53
C ASP A 254 -1.44 -5.42 -35.64
N ASN A 255 -2.65 -5.46 -36.19
CA ASN A 255 -3.84 -5.86 -35.44
C ASN A 255 -3.78 -7.32 -34.99
N GLU A 256 -3.15 -8.21 -35.76
CA GLU A 256 -3.02 -9.62 -35.40
C GLU A 256 -2.18 -9.80 -34.12
N ARG A 257 -1.01 -9.15 -34.05
CA ARG A 257 -0.17 -9.20 -32.84
C ARG A 257 -0.78 -8.42 -31.69
N ALA A 258 -1.51 -7.34 -31.95
CA ALA A 258 -2.26 -6.62 -30.93
C ALA A 258 -3.32 -7.52 -30.26
N ILE A 259 -4.13 -8.21 -31.06
CA ILE A 259 -5.17 -9.14 -30.58
C ILE A 259 -4.55 -10.25 -29.71
N LYS A 260 -3.49 -10.92 -30.19
CA LYS A 260 -2.82 -11.99 -29.41
C LYS A 260 -2.35 -11.51 -28.04
N ASN A 261 -1.85 -10.27 -27.97
CA ASN A 261 -1.41 -9.69 -26.69
C ASN A 261 -2.60 -9.37 -25.77
N PHE A 262 -3.68 -8.79 -26.29
CA PHE A 262 -4.87 -8.50 -25.49
C PHE A 262 -5.59 -9.78 -25.02
N GLU A 263 -5.67 -10.82 -25.86
CA GLU A 263 -6.16 -12.14 -25.45
C GLU A 263 -5.33 -12.73 -24.32
N TYR A 264 -4.01 -12.62 -24.39
CA TYR A 264 -3.14 -13.05 -23.30
C TYR A 264 -3.47 -12.31 -22.00
N VAL A 265 -3.64 -10.99 -22.05
CA VAL A 265 -4.04 -10.17 -20.89
C VAL A 265 -5.40 -10.59 -20.35
N ILE A 266 -6.39 -10.86 -21.20
CA ILE A 266 -7.73 -11.27 -20.77
C ILE A 266 -7.69 -12.65 -20.09
N ASN A 267 -6.88 -13.58 -20.60
CA ASN A 267 -6.82 -14.95 -20.11
C ASN A 267 -5.94 -15.13 -18.86
N HIS A 268 -4.92 -14.27 -18.69
CA HIS A 268 -3.91 -14.41 -17.63
C HIS A 268 -3.82 -13.19 -16.70
N GLY A 269 -4.57 -12.13 -16.98
CA GLY A 269 -4.59 -10.93 -16.17
C GLY A 269 -5.36 -11.15 -14.87
N ASN A 270 -4.62 -11.23 -13.76
CA ASN A 270 -5.20 -11.20 -12.41
C ASN A 270 -5.72 -9.81 -12.01
N THR A 271 -5.43 -8.75 -12.79
CA THR A 271 -5.80 -7.36 -12.49
C THR A 271 -6.93 -6.88 -13.41
N MET A 272 -8.08 -6.48 -12.82
CA MET A 272 -9.28 -6.16 -13.59
C MET A 272 -9.09 -4.98 -14.56
N TYR A 273 -8.30 -3.94 -14.23
CA TYR A 273 -8.08 -2.82 -15.16
C TYR A 273 -7.43 -3.25 -16.47
N ALA A 274 -6.35 -4.02 -16.42
CA ALA A 274 -5.65 -4.46 -17.63
C ALA A 274 -6.58 -5.31 -18.51
N VAL A 275 -7.44 -6.13 -17.89
CA VAL A 275 -8.45 -6.94 -18.58
C VAL A 275 -9.56 -6.09 -19.19
N ILE A 276 -10.11 -5.11 -18.45
CA ILE A 276 -11.13 -4.19 -18.99
C ILE A 276 -10.56 -3.41 -20.16
N GLU A 277 -9.39 -2.80 -19.97
CA GLU A 277 -8.74 -2.01 -21.00
C GLU A 277 -8.44 -2.87 -22.23
N ALA A 278 -7.92 -4.09 -22.05
CA ALA A 278 -7.69 -5.02 -23.15
C ALA A 278 -8.99 -5.36 -23.90
N LYS A 279 -10.11 -5.59 -23.19
CA LYS A 279 -11.42 -5.85 -23.81
C LYS A 279 -11.93 -4.66 -24.62
N GLU A 280 -11.82 -3.44 -24.07
CA GLU A 280 -12.21 -2.21 -24.77
C GLU A 280 -11.36 -1.99 -26.02
N LEU A 281 -10.04 -2.24 -25.94
CA LEU A 281 -9.12 -2.12 -27.06
C LEU A 281 -9.37 -3.20 -28.13
N MET A 282 -9.69 -4.43 -27.73
CA MET A 282 -10.10 -5.48 -28.67
C MET A 282 -11.37 -5.12 -29.41
N LYS A 283 -12.38 -4.60 -28.71
CA LYS A 283 -13.63 -4.14 -29.34
C LYS A 283 -13.37 -3.07 -30.40
N LYS A 284 -12.50 -2.10 -30.12
CA LYS A 284 -12.10 -1.07 -31.10
C LYS A 284 -11.38 -1.66 -32.33
N LEU A 285 -10.62 -2.73 -32.16
CA LEU A 285 -9.95 -3.43 -33.26
C LEU A 285 -10.95 -4.21 -34.13
N GLU A 286 -11.98 -4.80 -33.52
CA GLU A 286 -13.06 -5.51 -34.20
C GLU A 286 -13.96 -4.53 -34.98
N GLU A 287 -14.35 -3.41 -34.38
CA GLU A 287 -15.15 -2.36 -35.05
C GLU A 287 -14.43 -1.81 -36.28
N LYS A 288 -13.10 -1.61 -36.23
CA LYS A 288 -12.29 -1.19 -37.39
C LYS A 288 -12.18 -2.25 -38.49
N LYS A 289 -12.41 -3.52 -38.18
CA LYS A 289 -12.37 -4.61 -39.14
C LYS A 289 -13.66 -4.68 -39.96
N ASP A 290 -14.77 -4.24 -39.39
CA ASP A 290 -16.09 -4.22 -40.02
C ASP A 290 -16.34 -2.96 -40.88
N GLU A 291 -15.46 -1.96 -40.81
CA GLU A 291 -15.50 -0.72 -41.61
C GLU A 291 -14.68 -0.79 -42.92
N CYS A 292 -13.97 -1.89 -43.18
CA CYS A 292 -13.19 -2.15 -44.39
C CYS A 292 -13.85 -3.21 -45.28
#